data_AF-A0A7Y0S1W9-F1
#
_entry.id   AF-A0A7Y0S1W9-F1
#
_cell.length_a   1.000
_cell.length_b   1.000
_cell.length_c   1.000
_cell.angle_alpha   90.00
_cell.angle_beta   90.00
_cell.angle_gamma   90.00
#
_symmetry.space_group_name_H-M   'P 1'
#
loop_
_entity.id
_entity.type
_entity.pdbx_description
1 polymer ?
#
loop_
_entity_poly.entity_id
_entity_poly.type
_entity_poly.pdbx_seq_one_letter_code
_entity_poly.pdbx_strand_id
1 'polypeptide(L)'
;LREMGISTWELVHPERLEGYQSPLLDLQSSCKLLLVSPICPENETALMFERVLKSIKLTLDDALHLEPERLSMLGEHQLEWVWFAG
;
A
#
# COMPACT_ATOMS: atom_id res chain seq x y z
N LEU A 1 31.18 -11.40 24.44
CA LEU A 1 30.62 -11.67 23.10
C LEU A 1 30.50 -10.33 22.41
N ARG A 2 31.15 -10.21 21.26
CA ARG A 2 31.20 -9.03 20.41
C ARG A 2 29.87 -8.94 19.63
N GLU A 3 29.56 -7.74 19.13
CA GLU A 3 28.68 -7.49 17.97
C GLU A 3 27.16 -7.42 18.23
N MET A 4 26.70 -6.24 18.66
CA MET A 4 25.45 -5.69 18.11
C MET A 4 25.72 -4.24 17.72
N GLY A 5 26.29 -4.07 16.52
CA GLY A 5 26.50 -2.77 15.87
C GLY A 5 25.18 -2.16 15.44
N ILE A 6 24.31 -1.85 16.40
CA ILE A 6 23.11 -1.06 16.14
C ILE A 6 23.52 0.38 16.34
N SER A 7 24.04 0.98 15.27
CA SER A 7 24.11 2.44 15.16
C SER A 7 22.69 2.96 15.22
N THR A 8 22.29 3.44 16.39
CA THR A 8 21.04 4.17 16.56
C THR A 8 21.24 5.48 15.81
N TRP A 9 20.59 5.62 14.66
CA TRP A 9 20.48 6.91 14.01
C TRP A 9 19.50 7.73 14.83
N GLU A 10 20.01 8.38 15.87
CA GLU A 10 19.26 9.41 16.58
C GLU A 10 18.99 10.52 15.56
N LEU A 11 17.72 10.73 15.22
CA LEU A 11 17.27 11.84 14.38
C LEU A 11 17.69 13.14 15.08
N VAL A 12 18.80 13.73 14.65
CA VAL A 12 19.47 14.87 15.29
C VAL A 12 18.62 16.15 15.28
N HIS A 13 17.50 16.19 14.53
CA HIS A 13 16.65 17.38 14.41
C HIS A 13 15.15 17.03 14.24
N PRO A 14 14.42 16.72 15.32
CA PRO A 14 12.97 16.53 15.27
C PRO A 14 12.21 17.81 14.87
N GLU A 15 12.84 18.99 15.02
CA GLU A 15 12.29 20.31 14.67
C GLU A 15 12.04 20.52 13.17
N ARG A 16 12.70 19.73 12.29
CA ARG A 16 12.50 19.82 10.82
C ARG A 16 11.31 19.00 10.32
N LEU A 17 10.72 18.18 11.19
CA LEU A 17 9.49 17.40 10.90
C LEU A 17 8.23 18.17 11.34
N GLU A 18 8.37 19.34 11.94
CA GLU A 18 7.25 20.22 12.29
C GLU A 18 6.62 20.78 10.99
N GLY A 19 5.61 20.07 10.48
CA GLY A 19 4.83 20.45 9.30
C GLY A 19 4.98 19.52 8.09
N TYR A 20 5.85 18.50 8.13
CA TYR A 20 5.88 17.50 7.07
C TYR A 20 4.73 16.50 7.26
N GLN A 21 3.57 16.85 6.72
CA GLN A 21 2.49 15.90 6.50
C GLN A 21 2.81 15.14 5.21
N SER A 22 3.14 13.86 5.34
CA SER A 22 3.17 12.94 4.20
C SER A 22 1.88 13.13 3.40
N PRO A 23 1.96 13.48 2.09
CA PRO A 23 0.77 13.75 1.30
C PRO A 23 -0.14 12.54 1.34
N LEU A 24 -1.38 12.74 1.79
CA LEU A 24 -2.37 11.68 1.84
C LEU A 24 -2.70 11.24 0.41
N LEU A 25 -2.70 9.93 0.18
CA LEU A 25 -3.15 9.29 -1.03
C LEU A 25 -4.66 9.15 -0.95
N ASP A 26 -5.38 9.97 -1.70
CA ASP A 26 -6.82 9.85 -1.88
C ASP A 26 -7.14 8.77 -2.93
N LEU A 27 -8.10 7.90 -2.62
CA LEU A 27 -8.57 6.89 -3.56
C LEU A 27 -9.83 7.39 -4.26
N GLN A 28 -9.89 7.13 -5.57
CA GLN A 28 -11.12 7.34 -6.32
C GLN A 28 -12.27 6.59 -5.66
N SER A 29 -13.44 7.23 -5.56
CA SER A 29 -14.59 6.63 -4.88
C SER A 29 -15.13 5.36 -5.55
N SER A 30 -14.73 5.09 -6.80
CA SER A 30 -14.99 3.83 -7.50
C SER A 30 -14.11 2.68 -7.02
N CYS A 31 -12.98 2.96 -6.35
CA CYS A 31 -12.07 1.93 -5.88
C CYS A 31 -12.68 1.21 -4.67
N LYS A 32 -12.93 -0.09 -4.85
CA LYS A 32 -13.54 -0.99 -3.87
C LYS A 32 -12.54 -2.01 -3.32
N LEU A 33 -11.48 -2.32 -4.07
CA LEU A 33 -10.45 -3.26 -3.65
C LEU A 33 -9.04 -2.66 -3.75
N LEU A 34 -8.28 -2.76 -2.65
CA LEU A 34 -6.86 -2.41 -2.63
C LEU A 34 -6.00 -3.68 -2.57
N LEU A 35 -5.17 -3.90 -3.59
CA LEU A 35 -4.12 -4.90 -3.58
C LEU A 35 -2.85 -4.30 -3.00
N VAL A 36 -2.42 -4.78 -1.85
CA VAL A 36 -1.18 -4.38 -1.19
C VAL A 36 -0.10 -5.43 -1.45
N SER A 37 0.89 -5.09 -2.26
CA SER A 37 1.98 -6.00 -2.66
C SER A 37 3.26 -5.22 -3.01
N PRO A 38 4.46 -5.72 -2.67
CA PRO A 38 5.72 -5.06 -3.05
C PRO A 38 5.95 -5.06 -4.57
N ILE A 39 5.31 -5.98 -5.30
CA ILE A 39 5.45 -6.10 -6.75
C ILE A 39 4.06 -5.97 -7.38
N CYS A 40 3.96 -5.12 -8.40
CA CYS A 40 2.74 -5.00 -9.20
C CYS A 40 2.47 -6.34 -9.90
N PRO A 41 1.24 -6.88 -9.86
CA PRO A 41 0.96 -8.15 -10.50
C PRO A 41 1.18 -8.08 -12.02
N GLU A 42 1.92 -9.05 -12.54
CA GLU A 42 2.23 -9.20 -13.97
C GLU A 42 1.94 -10.61 -14.47
N ASN A 43 1.72 -10.77 -15.77
CA ASN A 43 1.52 -12.05 -16.45
C ASN A 43 0.47 -12.95 -15.73
N GLU A 44 0.89 -14.11 -15.23
CA GLU A 44 0.02 -15.08 -14.56
C GLU A 44 -0.59 -14.52 -13.26
N THR A 45 0.14 -13.68 -12.53
CA THR A 45 -0.37 -13.06 -11.30
C THR A 45 -1.43 -12.00 -11.59
N ALA A 46 -1.31 -11.27 -12.70
CA ALA A 46 -2.34 -10.35 -13.18
C ALA A 46 -3.62 -11.11 -13.58
N LEU A 47 -3.47 -12.25 -14.28
CA LEU A 47 -4.60 -13.11 -14.63
C LEU A 47 -5.29 -13.69 -13.38
N MET A 48 -4.52 -14.11 -12.38
CA MET A 48 -5.06 -14.57 -11.11
C MET A 48 -5.81 -13.45 -10.39
N PHE A 49 -5.24 -12.25 -10.33
CA PHE A 49 -5.86 -11.07 -9.73
C PHE A 49 -7.20 -10.75 -10.40
N GLU A 50 -7.25 -10.72 -11.74
CA GLU A 50 -8.48 -10.50 -12.49
C GLU A 50 -9.55 -11.58 -12.19
N ARG A 51 -9.15 -12.85 -12.07
CA ARG A 51 -10.08 -13.95 -11.73
C ARG A 51 -10.67 -13.78 -10.34
N VAL A 52 -9.87 -13.35 -9.37
CA VAL A 52 -10.34 -13.05 -8.02
C VAL A 52 -11.34 -11.91 -8.05
N LEU A 53 -11.03 -10.80 -8.72
CA LEU A 53 -11.95 -9.66 -8.89
C LEU A 53 -13.30 -10.12 -9.48
N LYS A 54 -13.28 -10.90 -10.56
CA LYS A 54 -14.48 -11.46 -11.17
C LYS A 54 -15.30 -12.33 -10.21
N SER A 55 -14.66 -13.12 -9.35
CA SER A 55 -15.35 -13.97 -8.38
C SER A 55 -16.15 -13.17 -7.34
N ILE A 56 -15.72 -11.94 -7.05
CA ILE A 56 -16.40 -10.99 -6.16
C ILE A 56 -17.15 -9.88 -6.92
N LYS A 57 -17.40 -10.08 -8.22
CA LYS A 57 -18.13 -9.15 -9.10
C LYS A 57 -17.50 -7.76 -9.23
N LEU A 58 -16.19 -7.66 -9.08
CA LEU A 58 -15.40 -6.46 -9.35
C LEU A 58 -14.64 -6.58 -10.66
N THR A 59 -14.21 -5.44 -11.19
CA THR A 59 -13.34 -5.33 -12.35
C THR A 59 -12.01 -4.68 -11.97
N LEU A 60 -11.07 -4.60 -12.92
CA LEU A 60 -9.79 -3.92 -12.70
C LEU A 60 -9.97 -2.40 -12.46
N ASP A 61 -11.07 -1.80 -12.93
CA ASP A 61 -11.39 -0.38 -12.68
C ASP A 61 -11.78 -0.12 -11.21
N ASP A 62 -12.34 -1.14 -10.55
CA ASP A 62 -12.71 -1.09 -9.14
C ASP A 62 -11.54 -1.37 -8.20
N ALA A 63 -10.33 -1.58 -8.73
CA ALA A 63 -9.19 -2.07 -7.96
C ALA A 63 -7.92 -1.24 -8.17
N LEU A 64 -7.12 -1.09 -7.12
CA LEU A 64 -5.84 -0.38 -7.15
C LEU A 64 -4.73 -1.25 -6.57
N HIS A 65 -3.53 -1.18 -7.15
CA HIS A 65 -2.32 -1.75 -6.54
C HIS A 65 -1.56 -0.66 -5.75
N LEU A 66 -1.08 -1.03 -4.57
CA LEU A 66 -0.28 -0.19 -3.70
C LEU A 66 0.85 -0.99 -3.06
N GLU A 67 2.02 -0.38 -2.94
CA GLU A 67 3.13 -0.96 -2.20
C GLU A 67 2.91 -0.85 -0.68
N PRO A 68 3.41 -1.80 0.14
CA PRO A 68 3.18 -1.79 1.59
C PRO A 68 3.65 -0.52 2.28
N GLU A 69 4.78 0.06 1.83
CA GLU A 69 5.37 1.26 2.38
C GLU A 69 4.46 2.50 2.24
N ARG A 70 3.61 2.49 1.21
CA ARG A 70 2.70 3.59 0.88
C ARG A 70 1.34 3.47 1.57
N LEU A 71 1.05 2.33 2.20
CA LEU A 71 -0.21 2.09 2.90
C LEU A 71 -0.44 3.10 4.04
N SER A 72 0.62 3.51 4.73
CA SER A 72 0.54 4.52 5.80
C SER A 72 0.17 5.92 5.32
N MET A 73 0.24 6.17 4.01
CA MET A 73 -0.18 7.44 3.40
C MET A 73 -1.63 7.40 2.93
N LEU A 74 -2.34 6.27 3.08
CA LEU A 74 -3.72 6.13 2.65
C LEU A 74 -4.63 7.10 3.43
N GLY A 75 -5.34 7.96 2.71
CA GLY A 75 -6.34 8.86 3.29
C GLY A 75 -7.65 8.15 3.66
N GLU A 76 -8.71 8.93 3.86
CA GLU A 76 -10.05 8.37 4.01
C GLU A 76 -10.45 7.59 2.75
N HIS A 77 -11.06 6.42 2.92
CA HIS A 77 -11.41 5.56 1.80
C HIS A 77 -12.71 4.79 2.05
N GLN A 78 -13.34 4.34 0.96
CA GLN A 78 -14.55 3.51 0.97
C GLN A 78 -14.27 2.08 0.49
N LEU A 79 -13.01 1.63 0.59
CA LEU A 79 -12.61 0.26 0.28
C LEU A 79 -13.49 -0.76 1.00
N GLU A 80 -14.00 -1.72 0.24
CA GLU A 80 -14.73 -2.88 0.75
C GLU A 80 -13.77 -4.03 1.04
N TRP A 81 -12.65 -4.10 0.31
CA TRP A 81 -11.68 -5.18 0.36
C TRP A 81 -10.24 -4.68 0.37
N VAL A 82 -9.40 -5.36 1.15
CA VAL A 82 -7.94 -5.21 1.09
C VAL A 82 -7.34 -6.60 0.95
N TRP A 83 -6.49 -6.78 -0.05
CA TRP A 83 -5.78 -8.03 -0.28
C TRP A 83 -4.28 -7.80 -0.15
N PHE A 84 -3.66 -8.45 0.84
CA PHE A 84 -2.22 -8.51 0.99
C PHE A 84 -1.63 -9.70 0.23
N ALA A 85 -0.63 -9.44 -0.63
CA ALA A 85 0.09 -10.46 -1.38
C ALA A 85 1.61 -10.19 -1.31
N GLY A 86 2.40 -11.22 -1.06
CA GLY A 86 3.87 -11.11 -0.87
C GLY A 86 4.42 -12.27 -0.05
#